data_AF-A0A436ZTS1-F1
#
_entry.id   AF-A0A436ZTS1-F1
#
_cell.length_a   1.000
_cell.length_b   1.000
_cell.length_c   1.000
_cell.angle_alpha   90.00
_cell.angle_beta   90.00
_cell.angle_gamma   90.00
#
_symmetry.space_group_name_H-M   'P 1'
#
loop_
_entity.id
_entity.type
_entity.pdbx_description
1 polymer ?
#
loop_
_entity_poly.entity_id
_entity_poly.type
_entity_poly.pdbx_seq_one_letter_code
_entity_poly.pdbx_strand_id
1 'polypeptide(L)'
;MEGPPVRPNGNIGQRVIPKEPTTVILNVGMGTSFAYVEWLEIAKLLPAKMRVDWLRIYQPLGKESITCDPPGYETTQYIKDHPIAFMNPNVTTWEAANYARPKNSSENTC
;
A
#
# COMPACT_ATOMS: atom_id res chain seq x y z
N MET A 1 18.88 -12.81 14.02
CA MET A 1 17.82 -12.27 14.90
C MET A 1 16.59 -12.08 14.03
N GLU A 2 15.64 -13.01 14.10
CA GLU A 2 14.34 -12.85 13.45
C GLU A 2 13.44 -12.06 14.40
N GLY A 3 13.35 -10.75 14.21
CA GLY A 3 12.34 -9.93 14.89
C GLY A 3 11.04 -9.99 14.07
N PRO A 4 10.01 -10.76 14.47
CA PRO A 4 8.79 -10.85 13.67
C PRO A 4 8.14 -9.46 13.57
N PRO A 5 8.05 -8.85 12.36
CA PRO A 5 7.69 -7.44 12.18
C PRO A 5 6.23 -7.11 12.53
N VAL A 6 5.43 -8.16 12.75
CA VAL A 6 3.97 -8.12 12.90
C VAL A 6 3.54 -8.27 14.37
N ARG A 7 4.37 -8.87 15.23
CA ARG A 7 4.03 -9.11 16.64
C ARG A 7 4.35 -7.87 17.49
N PRO A 8 3.65 -7.66 18.62
CA PRO A 8 4.01 -6.62 19.57
C PRO A 8 5.47 -6.77 19.99
N ASN A 9 6.26 -5.69 19.94
CA ASN A 9 7.64 -5.68 20.39
C ASN A 9 7.97 -4.33 21.03
N GLY A 10 8.39 -4.35 22.30
CA GLY A 10 8.59 -3.15 23.11
C GLY A 10 7.29 -2.34 23.23
N ASN A 11 7.33 -1.09 22.75
CA ASN A 11 6.20 -0.13 22.75
C ASN A 11 5.39 -0.13 21.45
N ILE A 12 5.66 -1.06 20.52
CA ILE A 12 4.97 -1.12 19.22
C ILE A 12 3.92 -2.23 19.29
N GLY A 13 2.65 -1.85 19.10
CA GLY A 13 1.52 -2.79 19.02
C GLY A 13 1.54 -3.68 17.77
N GLN A 14 0.59 -4.60 17.68
CA GLN A 14 0.46 -5.50 16.52
C GLN A 14 0.19 -4.68 15.24
N ARG A 15 0.98 -4.94 14.20
CA ARG A 15 0.71 -4.37 12.87
C ARG A 15 -0.25 -5.29 12.13
N VAL A 16 -1.45 -4.83 11.83
CA VAL A 16 -2.36 -5.52 10.91
C VAL A 16 -1.84 -5.34 9.48
N ILE A 17 -1.66 -6.44 8.76
CA ILE A 17 -1.32 -6.42 7.35
C ILE A 17 -2.63 -6.44 6.55
N PRO A 18 -2.84 -5.50 5.61
CA PRO A 18 -4.02 -5.53 4.75
C PRO A 18 -4.03 -6.83 3.96
N LYS A 19 -5.22 -7.45 3.88
CA LYS A 19 -5.46 -8.66 3.08
C LYS A 19 -5.96 -8.34 1.67
N GLU A 20 -6.16 -7.06 1.39
CA GLU A 20 -6.57 -6.58 0.08
C GLU A 20 -5.39 -6.62 -0.90
N PRO A 21 -5.66 -6.70 -2.20
CA PRO A 21 -4.63 -6.52 -3.22
C PRO A 21 -3.82 -5.24 -3.03
N THR A 22 -2.49 -5.37 -2.94
CA THR A 22 -1.58 -4.23 -2.82
C THR A 22 -0.49 -4.27 -3.89
N THR A 23 0.03 -3.10 -4.24
CA THR A 23 1.16 -2.94 -5.15
C THR A 23 2.20 -2.01 -4.54
N VAL A 24 3.46 -2.17 -4.95
CA VAL A 24 4.56 -1.30 -4.54
C VAL A 24 4.56 -0.07 -5.45
N ILE A 25 4.37 1.11 -4.87
CA ILE A 25 4.42 2.39 -5.58
C ILE A 25 5.69 3.13 -5.15
N LEU A 26 6.51 3.52 -6.13
CA LEU A 26 7.68 4.36 -5.96
C LEU A 26 7.40 5.69 -6.66
N ASN A 27 7.17 6.75 -5.89
CA ASN A 27 6.88 8.09 -6.41
C ASN A 27 7.78 9.15 -5.78
N VAL A 28 8.03 10.22 -6.54
CA VAL A 28 8.57 11.47 -6.01
C VAL A 28 7.49 12.54 -6.16
N GLY A 29 7.14 13.19 -5.06
CA GLY A 29 6.08 14.17 -5.01
C GLY A 29 6.37 15.24 -3.96
N MET A 30 5.72 16.38 -4.11
CA MET A 30 5.82 17.50 -3.17
C MET A 30 4.41 17.85 -2.67
N GLY A 31 4.26 17.95 -1.35
CA GLY A 31 2.99 18.29 -0.70
C GLY A 31 3.16 19.51 0.21
N THR A 32 2.09 20.28 0.36
CA THR A 32 2.08 21.54 1.14
C THR A 32 1.56 21.36 2.57
N SER A 33 1.20 20.14 2.99
CA SER A 33 0.44 19.88 4.20
C SER A 33 1.27 19.79 5.50
N PHE A 34 2.56 19.48 5.41
CA PHE A 34 3.42 19.23 6.58
C PHE A 34 4.33 20.41 6.94
N ALA A 35 4.68 21.27 5.98
CA ALA A 35 5.51 22.45 6.17
C ALA A 35 5.24 23.49 5.06
N TYR A 36 5.59 24.75 5.33
CA TYR A 36 5.53 25.80 4.31
C TYR A 36 6.53 25.52 3.18
N VAL A 37 6.08 25.69 1.94
CA VAL A 37 6.87 25.43 0.73
C VAL A 37 7.40 26.74 0.17
N GLU A 38 8.72 26.92 0.20
CA GLU A 38 9.37 28.11 -0.37
C GLU A 38 9.65 27.92 -1.87
N TRP A 39 8.66 28.30 -2.68
CA TRP A 39 8.66 28.05 -4.12
C TRP A 39 9.82 28.69 -4.88
N LEU A 40 10.25 29.89 -4.49
CA LEU A 40 11.33 30.60 -5.17
C LEU A 40 12.66 29.85 -5.08
N GLU A 41 12.95 29.21 -3.95
CA GLU A 41 14.16 28.42 -3.76
C GLU A 41 14.03 27.04 -4.40
N ILE A 42 12.89 26.37 -4.22
CA ILE A 42 12.65 25.04 -4.81
C ILE A 42 12.69 25.09 -6.34
N ALA A 43 12.14 26.14 -6.96
CA ALA A 43 12.13 26.27 -8.42
C ALA A 43 13.55 26.26 -9.02
N LYS A 44 14.55 26.77 -8.29
CA LYS A 44 15.96 26.75 -8.72
C LYS A 44 16.55 25.33 -8.75
N LEU A 45 15.96 24.39 -8.02
CA LEU A 45 16.42 23.01 -7.89
C LEU A 45 15.68 22.04 -8.84
N LEU A 46 14.71 22.51 -9.62
CA LEU A 46 13.95 21.71 -10.57
C LEU A 46 14.62 21.70 -11.97
N PRO A 47 14.55 20.59 -12.72
CA PRO A 47 13.80 19.36 -12.42
C PRO A 47 14.52 18.42 -11.45
N ALA A 48 13.82 17.98 -10.40
CA ALA A 48 14.29 16.96 -9.48
C ALA A 48 14.24 15.56 -10.13
N LYS A 49 15.20 14.70 -9.80
CA LYS A 49 15.29 13.33 -10.33
C LYS A 49 15.39 12.33 -9.20
N MET A 50 14.42 11.44 -9.10
CA MET A 50 14.51 10.23 -8.29
C MET A 50 15.16 9.14 -9.14
N ARG A 51 16.22 8.49 -8.63
CA ARG A 51 16.88 7.35 -9.27
C ARG A 51 16.72 6.13 -8.37
N VAL A 52 16.31 5.01 -8.96
CA VAL A 52 16.15 3.73 -8.26
C VAL A 52 17.11 2.74 -8.92
N ASP A 53 18.04 2.19 -8.14
CA ASP A 53 19.04 1.24 -8.63
C ASP A 53 18.51 -0.20 -8.56
N TRP A 54 17.95 -0.60 -7.42
CA TRP A 54 17.34 -1.92 -7.25
C TRP A 54 16.26 -1.92 -6.17
N LEU A 55 15.35 -2.90 -6.28
CA LEU A 55 14.33 -3.25 -5.29
C LEU A 55 14.59 -4.69 -4.82
N ARG A 56 14.57 -4.93 -3.50
CA ARG A 56 14.60 -6.29 -2.93
C ARG A 56 13.32 -6.55 -2.16
N ILE A 57 12.66 -7.65 -2.49
CA ILE A 57 11.51 -8.18 -1.76
C ILE A 57 11.99 -9.41 -1.01
N TYR A 58 11.83 -9.41 0.31
CA TYR A 58 12.24 -10.52 1.17
C TYR A 58 11.04 -11.40 1.49
N GLN A 59 11.18 -12.70 1.22
CA GLN A 59 10.21 -13.72 1.58
C GLN A 59 10.91 -14.77 2.46
N PRO A 60 10.17 -15.45 3.37
CA PRO A 60 10.74 -16.53 4.17
C PRO A 60 11.27 -17.66 3.28
N LEU A 61 12.40 -18.25 3.67
CA LEU A 61 13.02 -19.35 2.92
C LEU A 61 12.05 -20.52 2.78
N GLY A 62 11.87 -21.02 1.56
CA GLY A 62 10.93 -22.11 1.24
C GLY A 62 9.46 -21.69 1.21
N LYS A 63 9.16 -20.39 1.31
CA LYS A 63 7.81 -19.81 1.16
C LYS A 63 7.81 -18.66 0.14
N GLU A 64 8.77 -18.66 -0.77
CA GLU A 64 8.86 -17.70 -1.85
C GLU A 64 7.66 -17.88 -2.79
N SER A 65 7.05 -16.77 -3.17
CA SER A 65 5.89 -16.77 -4.06
C SER A 65 5.85 -15.48 -4.84
N ILE A 66 6.03 -15.58 -6.15
CA ILE A 66 5.94 -14.47 -7.09
C ILE A 66 4.76 -14.79 -8.02
N THR A 67 3.55 -14.48 -7.56
CA THR A 67 2.31 -14.68 -8.31
C THR A 67 1.38 -13.50 -8.10
N CYS A 68 0.59 -13.18 -9.12
CA CYS A 68 -0.52 -12.24 -8.97
C CYS A 68 -1.67 -12.87 -8.17
N ASP A 69 -1.83 -14.19 -8.21
CA ASP A 69 -2.92 -14.94 -7.58
C ASP A 69 -2.41 -15.96 -6.55
N PRO A 70 -2.01 -15.51 -5.34
CA PRO A 70 -1.68 -16.43 -4.26
C PRO A 70 -2.91 -17.26 -3.85
N PRO A 71 -2.76 -18.55 -3.48
CA PRO A 71 -3.88 -19.38 -3.04
C PRO A 71 -4.63 -18.76 -1.84
N GLY A 72 -5.95 -18.62 -1.96
CA GLY A 72 -6.82 -17.97 -0.96
C GLY A 72 -6.80 -16.43 -1.01
N TYR A 73 -6.08 -15.86 -1.97
CA TYR A 73 -5.95 -14.43 -2.23
C TYR A 73 -5.90 -14.18 -3.75
N GLU A 74 -6.91 -14.68 -4.47
CA GLU A 74 -7.05 -14.61 -5.93
C GLU A 74 -7.29 -13.16 -6.40
N THR A 75 -6.24 -12.35 -6.38
CA THR A 75 -6.23 -10.91 -6.65
C THR A 75 -6.76 -10.56 -8.02
N THR A 76 -6.41 -11.31 -9.07
CA THR A 76 -6.82 -11.03 -10.44
C THR A 76 -8.34 -11.07 -10.56
N GLN A 77 -8.98 -12.08 -9.97
CA GLN A 77 -10.44 -12.19 -9.99
C GLN A 77 -11.06 -11.08 -9.13
N TYR A 78 -10.50 -10.83 -7.94
CA TYR A 78 -10.98 -9.76 -7.06
C TYR A 78 -10.97 -8.39 -7.74
N ILE A 79 -9.89 -8.04 -8.46
CA ILE A 79 -9.79 -6.78 -9.20
C ILE A 79 -10.81 -6.73 -10.34
N LYS A 80 -11.00 -7.84 -11.07
CA LYS A 80 -12.01 -7.94 -12.13
C LYS A 80 -13.44 -7.75 -11.63
N ASP A 81 -13.72 -8.20 -10.42
CA ASP A 81 -15.04 -8.05 -9.79
C ASP A 81 -15.26 -6.63 -9.23
N HIS A 82 -14.19 -5.85 -9.03
CA HIS A 82 -14.24 -4.50 -8.47
C HIS A 82 -13.53 -3.44 -9.34
N PRO A 83 -13.80 -3.34 -10.65
CA PRO A 83 -12.97 -2.55 -11.58
C PRO A 83 -12.99 -1.04 -11.27
N ILE A 84 -14.11 -0.52 -10.75
CA ILE A 84 -14.23 0.89 -10.38
C ILE A 84 -13.22 1.28 -9.28
N ALA A 85 -13.01 0.41 -8.29
CA ALA A 85 -12.10 0.69 -7.18
C ALA A 85 -10.63 0.66 -7.61
N PHE A 86 -10.28 -0.15 -8.62
CA PHE A 86 -8.89 -0.36 -9.02
C PHE A 86 -8.47 0.37 -10.30
N MET A 87 -9.43 0.85 -11.11
CA MET A 87 -9.14 1.53 -12.39
C MET A 87 -9.48 3.02 -12.37
N ASN A 88 -10.18 3.52 -11.35
CA ASN A 88 -10.54 4.93 -11.24
C ASN A 88 -9.76 5.64 -10.12
N PRO A 89 -8.75 6.48 -10.45
CA PRO A 89 -7.93 7.16 -9.45
C PRO A 89 -8.69 8.20 -8.62
N ASN A 90 -9.88 8.65 -9.07
CA ASN A 90 -10.70 9.62 -8.35
C ASN A 90 -11.58 8.97 -7.28
N VAL A 91 -11.67 7.64 -7.26
CA VAL A 91 -12.49 6.88 -6.30
C VAL A 91 -11.57 6.33 -5.23
N THR A 92 -11.66 6.89 -4.02
CA THR A 92 -10.77 6.55 -2.90
C THR A 92 -11.47 5.84 -1.75
N THR A 93 -12.78 5.59 -1.85
CA THR A 93 -13.55 4.84 -0.85
C THR A 93 -14.41 3.76 -1.50
N TRP A 94 -14.72 2.71 -0.74
CA TRP A 94 -15.58 1.62 -1.21
C TRP A 94 -17.00 2.10 -1.51
N GLU A 95 -17.52 3.03 -0.71
CA GLU A 95 -18.84 3.63 -0.92
C GLU A 95 -18.87 4.44 -2.23
N ALA A 96 -17.81 5.20 -2.54
CA ALA A 96 -17.69 5.94 -3.79
C ALA A 96 -17.53 5.01 -5.01
N ALA A 97 -17.00 3.79 -4.79
CA ALA A 97 -16.91 2.74 -5.79
C ALA A 97 -18.22 1.93 -5.93
N ASN A 98 -19.25 2.25 -5.14
CA ASN A 98 -20.52 1.53 -5.05
C ASN A 98 -20.37 0.06 -4.63
N TYR A 99 -19.43 -0.24 -3.73
CA TYR A 99 -19.22 -1.56 -3.15
C TYR A 99 -19.36 -1.53 -1.61
N ALA A 100 -19.70 -2.68 -1.03
CA ALA A 100 -19.76 -2.82 0.41
C ALA A 100 -18.33 -2.83 1.01
N ARG A 101 -18.12 -2.04 2.05
CA ARG A 101 -16.85 -2.02 2.77
C ARG A 101 -16.59 -3.39 3.45
N PRO A 102 -15.39 -3.98 3.30
CA PRO A 102 -15.04 -5.22 3.97
C PRO A 102 -15.13 -5.08 5.49
N LYS A 103 -15.77 -6.06 6.14
CA LYS A 103 -15.89 -6.10 7.60
C LYS A 103 -14.55 -6.46 8.24
N ASN A 104 -14.24 -5.82 9.37
CA ASN A 104 -13.07 -6.12 10.19
C ASN A 104 -13.49 -6.41 11.65
N SER A 105 -12.69 -7.20 12.37
CA SER A 105 -13.01 -7.62 13.74
C SER A 105 -13.01 -6.47 14.76
N SER A 106 -12.34 -5.35 14.47
CA SER A 106 -12.25 -4.20 15.37
C SER A 106 -13.51 -3.34 15.38
N GLU A 107 -14.19 -3.22 14.23
CA GLU A 107 -15.39 -2.39 14.07
C GLU A 107 -16.67 -3.20 13.86
N ASN A 108 -16.59 -4.42 13.32
CA ASN A 108 -17.76 -5.18 12.85
C ASN A 108 -18.01 -6.50 13.60
N THR A 109 -17.32 -6.75 14.73
CA THR A 109 -17.47 -7.95 15.60
C THR A 109 -17.67 -9.24 14.81
N CYS A 110 -16.59 -9.79 14.28
CA CYS A 110 -16.58 -11.13 13.67
C CYS A 110 -16.42 -12.19 14.75
#